data_AF-A0A6H5L255-F1
#
_entry.id   AF-A0A6H5L255-F1
#
_cell.length_a   1.000
_cell.length_b   1.000
_cell.length_c   1.000
_cell.angle_alpha   90.00
_cell.angle_beta   90.00
_cell.angle_gamma   90.00
#
_symmetry.space_group_name_H-M   'P 1'
#
loop_
_entity.id
_entity.type
_entity.pdbx_description
1 polymer ?
#
loop_
_entity_poly.entity_id
_entity_poly.type
_entity_poly.pdbx_seq_one_letter_code
_entity_poly.pdbx_strand_id
1 'polypeptide(L)'
;MEDYTLSSEAVQAEIVELQQRSIYVSSNQTCELCKRNILSTQFYVFPCGHAFHSECLLENIRPHLSVEQRSAVESLVKMIAAGGGGGGGDAKHGSAAVAGDKGPGGAAAAAATANGGTDGSRRAQHYRRSLQTELDGYVAAECVLCGDMMVQSVDKPLVTVEEQAEQLHQWAL
;
A
#
# COMPACT_ATOMS: atom_id res chain seq x y z
N MET A 1 16.34 -9.79 -41.20
CA MET A 1 15.52 -10.57 -40.26
C MET A 1 16.17 -10.67 -38.88
N GLU A 2 17.51 -10.57 -38.80
CA GLU A 2 18.30 -10.60 -37.56
C GLU A 2 18.12 -9.36 -36.66
N ASP A 3 17.75 -8.21 -37.22
CA ASP A 3 17.51 -6.98 -36.42
C ASP A 3 16.32 -7.12 -35.46
N TYR A 4 15.31 -7.91 -35.83
CA TYR A 4 14.13 -8.16 -34.99
C TYR A 4 14.46 -9.04 -33.79
N THR A 5 15.35 -10.02 -33.95
CA THR A 5 15.76 -10.91 -32.84
C THR A 5 16.64 -10.16 -31.85
N LEU A 6 17.58 -9.33 -32.33
CA LEU A 6 18.42 -8.50 -31.46
C LEU A 6 17.60 -7.48 -30.66
N SER A 7 16.61 -6.85 -31.28
CA SER A 7 15.69 -5.94 -30.58
C SER A 7 14.84 -6.65 -29.54
N SER A 8 14.37 -7.87 -29.84
CA SER A 8 13.58 -8.66 -28.88
C SER A 8 14.41 -9.08 -27.67
N GLU A 9 15.66 -9.47 -27.88
CA GLU A 9 16.59 -9.84 -26.79
C GLU A 9 16.93 -8.63 -25.91
N ALA A 10 17.14 -7.45 -26.51
CA ALA A 10 17.37 -6.21 -25.76
C ALA A 10 16.19 -5.85 -24.85
N VAL A 11 14.96 -5.90 -25.38
CA VAL A 11 13.75 -5.62 -24.59
C VAL A 11 13.59 -6.64 -23.45
N GLN A 12 13.88 -7.92 -23.70
CA GLN A 12 13.83 -8.95 -22.64
C GLN A 12 14.86 -8.69 -21.54
N ALA A 13 16.08 -8.28 -21.91
CA ALA A 13 17.11 -7.92 -20.95
C ALA A 13 16.70 -6.71 -20.09
N GLU A 14 16.13 -5.66 -20.72
CA GLU A 14 15.62 -4.48 -20.01
C GLU A 14 14.48 -4.84 -19.04
N ILE A 15 13.55 -5.73 -19.43
CA ILE A 15 12.47 -6.19 -18.55
C ILE A 15 13.04 -6.88 -17.30
N VAL A 16 14.04 -7.75 -17.48
CA VAL A 16 14.69 -8.46 -16.36
C VAL A 16 15.41 -7.49 -15.44
N GLU A 17 16.09 -6.48 -15.99
CA GLU A 17 16.75 -5.43 -15.21
C GLU A 17 15.75 -4.60 -14.40
N LEU A 18 14.63 -4.21 -15.01
CA LEU A 18 13.55 -3.48 -14.33
C LEU A 18 12.94 -4.29 -13.17
N GLN A 19 12.83 -5.61 -13.31
CA GLN A 19 12.35 -6.51 -12.25
C GLN A 19 13.31 -6.60 -11.06
N GLN A 20 14.60 -6.30 -11.25
CA GLN A 20 15.61 -6.33 -10.19
C GLN A 20 15.73 -5.01 -9.43
N ARG A 21 14.90 -4.01 -9.76
CA ARG A 21 14.94 -2.72 -9.08
C ARG A 21 14.48 -2.85 -7.64
N SER A 22 15.44 -2.77 -6.72
CA SER A 22 15.19 -2.73 -5.28
C SER A 22 15.24 -1.30 -4.77
N ILE A 23 14.52 -1.02 -3.69
CA ILE A 23 14.56 0.27 -3.00
C ILE A 23 15.21 0.06 -1.65
N TYR A 24 16.26 0.84 -1.37
CA TYR A 24 16.94 0.84 -0.09
C TYR A 24 16.26 1.83 0.85
N VAL A 25 15.74 1.33 1.98
CA VAL A 25 15.16 2.14 3.04
C VAL A 25 16.20 2.39 4.11
N SER A 26 16.76 3.59 4.13
CA SER A 26 17.73 4.01 5.15
C SER A 26 17.05 4.32 6.50
N SER A 27 17.80 4.25 7.61
CA SER A 27 17.28 4.49 8.96
C SER A 27 16.75 5.91 9.20
N ASN A 28 17.21 6.86 8.39
CA ASN A 28 16.79 8.26 8.39
C ASN A 28 15.65 8.54 7.39
N GLN A 29 15.05 7.52 6.78
CA GLN A 29 13.94 7.75 5.86
C GLN A 29 12.74 8.38 6.56
N THR A 30 12.11 9.34 5.88
CA THR A 30 11.01 10.14 6.40
C THR A 30 9.76 9.98 5.56
N CYS A 31 8.59 10.07 6.19
CA CYS A 31 7.33 10.12 5.46
C CYS A 31 7.20 11.41 4.65
N GLU A 32 6.77 11.30 3.40
CA GLU A 32 6.65 12.49 2.53
C GLU A 32 5.52 13.44 2.90
N LEU A 33 4.55 12.99 3.68
CA LEU A 33 3.38 13.79 4.10
C LEU A 33 3.64 14.53 5.42
N CYS A 34 4.12 13.82 6.45
CA CYS A 34 4.30 14.42 7.78
C CYS A 34 5.76 14.71 8.15
N LYS A 35 6.73 14.38 7.28
CA LYS A 35 8.17 14.61 7.44
C LYS A 35 8.81 14.01 8.71
N ARG A 36 8.14 13.07 9.37
CA ARG A 36 8.67 12.29 10.52
C ARG A 36 9.30 10.98 10.05
N ASN A 37 10.16 10.39 10.88
CA ASN A 37 10.79 9.10 10.58
C ASN A 37 9.74 8.01 10.29
N ILE A 38 9.96 7.24 9.22
CA ILE A 38 8.99 6.27 8.73
C ILE A 38 9.01 4.92 9.44
N LEU A 39 10.13 4.57 10.09
CA LEU A 39 10.37 3.26 10.67
C LEU A 39 9.69 3.04 12.04
N SER A 40 9.03 4.07 12.59
CA SER A 40 8.35 3.99 13.89
C SER A 40 7.04 3.22 13.86
N THR A 41 6.39 3.13 12.71
CA THR A 41 5.07 2.49 12.52
C THR A 41 5.03 1.71 11.21
N GLN A 42 3.92 1.03 10.91
CA GLN A 42 3.71 0.44 9.58
C GLN A 42 3.77 1.52 8.48
N PHE A 43 4.44 1.19 7.37
CA PHE A 43 4.70 2.12 6.28
C PHE A 43 4.65 1.43 4.92
N TYR A 44 4.46 2.24 3.88
CA TYR A 44 4.48 1.81 2.48
C TYR A 44 5.61 2.52 1.75
N VAL A 45 6.28 1.78 0.85
CA VAL A 45 7.28 2.31 -0.07
C VAL A 45 6.86 1.91 -1.48
N PHE A 46 6.69 2.90 -2.34
CA PHE A 46 6.26 2.68 -3.71
C PHE A 46 7.46 2.49 -4.64
N PRO A 47 7.30 1.83 -5.81
CA PRO A 47 8.36 1.67 -6.80
C PRO A 47 8.99 2.99 -7.28
N CYS A 48 8.27 4.11 -7.17
CA CYS A 48 8.78 5.45 -7.46
C CYS A 48 9.74 6.02 -6.39
N GLY A 49 9.91 5.33 -5.26
CA GLY A 49 10.80 5.73 -4.16
C GLY A 49 10.12 6.46 -3.01
N HIS A 50 8.88 6.96 -3.19
CA HIS A 50 8.17 7.66 -2.12
C HIS A 50 7.75 6.71 -0.99
N ALA A 51 7.87 7.21 0.24
CA ALA A 51 7.57 6.45 1.44
C ALA A 51 6.55 7.19 2.32
N PHE A 52 5.57 6.45 2.84
CA PHE A 52 4.49 7.01 3.67
C PHE A 52 4.18 6.14 4.89
N HIS A 53 3.81 6.77 6.01
CA HIS A 53 3.15 6.03 7.09
C HIS A 53 1.79 5.52 6.61
N SER A 54 1.38 4.35 7.10
CA SER A 54 0.06 3.77 6.78
C SER A 54 -1.09 4.74 7.06
N GLU A 55 -1.07 5.43 8.21
CA GLU A 55 -2.12 6.39 8.57
C GLU A 55 -2.11 7.63 7.67
N CYS A 56 -0.94 8.24 7.45
CA CYS A 56 -0.83 9.44 6.61
C CYS A 56 -1.28 9.16 5.16
N LEU A 57 -0.93 7.97 4.65
CA LEU A 57 -1.35 7.54 3.32
C LEU A 57 -2.87 7.32 3.26
N LEU A 58 -3.42 6.66 4.27
CA LEU A 58 -4.86 6.40 4.36
C LEU A 58 -5.68 7.71 4.41
N GLU A 59 -5.25 8.69 5.21
CA GLU A 59 -5.89 10.01 5.28
C GLU A 59 -5.95 10.71 3.92
N ASN A 60 -4.89 10.60 3.12
CA ASN A 60 -4.82 11.24 1.79
C ASN A 60 -5.61 10.49 0.72
N ILE A 61 -5.71 9.16 0.79
CA ILE A 61 -6.43 8.36 -0.22
C ILE A 61 -7.96 8.39 -0.01
N ARG A 62 -8.44 8.49 1.25
CA ARG A 62 -9.88 8.54 1.59
C ARG A 62 -10.73 9.46 0.70
N PRO A 63 -10.37 10.72 0.41
CA PRO A 63 -11.18 11.59 -0.44
C PRO A 63 -11.31 11.11 -1.90
N HIS A 64 -10.37 10.30 -2.37
CA HIS A 64 -10.32 9.83 -3.76
C HIS A 64 -10.98 8.47 -4.00
N LEU A 65 -11.19 7.68 -2.95
CA LEU A 65 -11.94 6.42 -3.02
C LEU A 65 -13.43 6.65 -3.30
N SER A 66 -14.12 5.67 -3.90
CA SER A 66 -15.58 5.69 -4.03
C SER A 66 -16.28 5.55 -2.66
N VAL A 67 -17.56 5.89 -2.56
CA VAL A 67 -18.32 5.77 -1.29
C VAL A 67 -18.29 4.34 -0.75
N GLU A 68 -18.44 3.35 -1.64
CA GLU A 68 -18.38 1.93 -1.29
C GLU A 68 -16.99 1.54 -0.78
N GLN A 69 -15.94 1.96 -1.49
CA GLN A 69 -14.55 1.66 -1.13
C GLN A 69 -14.16 2.32 0.20
N ARG A 70 -14.58 3.56 0.45
CA ARG A 70 -14.34 4.24 1.75
C ARG A 70 -14.96 3.46 2.90
N SER A 71 -16.22 3.05 2.75
CA SER A 71 -16.93 2.24 3.74
C SER A 71 -16.22 0.90 4.00
N ALA A 72 -15.80 0.22 2.92
CA ALA A 72 -15.03 -1.02 3.02
C ALA A 72 -13.72 -0.82 3.79
N VAL A 73 -12.92 0.18 3.42
CA VAL A 73 -11.66 0.52 4.08
C VAL A 73 -11.85 0.85 5.56
N GLU A 74 -12.87 1.65 5.90
CA GLU A 74 -13.19 1.94 7.31
C GLU A 74 -13.58 0.70 8.11
N SER A 75 -14.33 -0.22 7.49
CA SER A 75 -14.70 -1.49 8.12
C SER A 75 -13.47 -2.37 8.36
N LEU A 76 -12.55 -2.45 7.41
CA LEU A 76 -11.30 -3.21 7.51
C LEU A 76 -10.41 -2.67 8.62
N VAL A 77 -10.21 -1.35 8.67
CA VAL A 77 -9.43 -0.68 9.74
C VAL A 77 -10.04 -0.96 11.11
N LYS A 78 -11.37 -0.88 11.26
CA LYS A 78 -12.07 -1.21 12.51
C LYS A 78 -11.88 -2.68 12.90
N MET A 79 -12.01 -3.61 11.96
CA MET A 79 -11.82 -5.05 12.23
C MET A 79 -10.37 -5.37 12.62
N ILE A 80 -9.38 -4.73 11.98
CA ILE A 80 -7.96 -4.89 12.32
C ILE A 80 -7.64 -4.28 13.69
N ALA A 81 -8.26 -3.16 14.06
CA ALA A 81 -8.10 -2.56 15.38
C ALA A 81 -8.77 -3.39 16.49
N ALA A 82 -9.97 -3.94 16.23
CA ALA A 82 -10.74 -4.72 17.19
C ALA A 82 -10.13 -6.10 17.50
N GLY A 83 -9.36 -6.69 16.58
CA GLY A 83 -8.71 -8.00 16.77
C GLY A 83 -7.51 -8.01 17.73
N GLY A 84 -7.45 -7.09 18.70
CA GLY A 84 -6.39 -6.92 19.69
C GLY A 84 -6.77 -7.32 21.12
N GLY A 85 -7.97 -7.85 21.37
CA GLY A 85 -8.33 -8.31 22.71
C GLY A 85 -9.63 -9.12 22.78
N GLY A 86 -9.58 -10.23 23.53
CA GLY A 86 -10.75 -10.94 24.07
C GLY A 86 -11.24 -12.12 23.24
N GLY A 87 -11.32 -13.30 23.88
CA GLY A 87 -11.71 -14.56 23.26
C GLY A 87 -13.20 -14.89 23.36
N GLY A 88 -13.54 -16.07 22.83
CA GLY A 88 -14.79 -16.80 23.09
C GLY A 88 -15.91 -16.52 22.09
N GLY A 89 -16.24 -17.51 21.23
CA GLY A 89 -17.49 -17.52 20.47
C GLY A 89 -17.44 -18.38 19.22
N ASP A 90 -18.18 -19.48 19.26
CA ASP A 90 -18.17 -20.65 18.39
C ASP A 90 -18.52 -20.46 16.89
N ALA A 91 -17.88 -21.32 16.09
CA ALA A 91 -18.30 -21.98 14.85
C ALA A 91 -19.33 -21.31 13.90
N LYS A 92 -18.91 -21.11 12.63
CA LYS A 92 -19.35 -21.96 11.49
C LYS A 92 -18.54 -21.73 10.20
N HIS A 93 -17.87 -22.80 9.79
CA HIS A 93 -17.48 -23.32 8.46
C HIS A 93 -17.56 -22.46 7.19
N GLY A 94 -16.51 -22.56 6.38
CA GLY A 94 -16.51 -22.22 4.95
C GLY A 94 -15.12 -22.17 4.33
N SER A 95 -14.43 -23.33 4.23
CA SER A 95 -13.15 -23.44 3.51
C SER A 95 -13.36 -23.47 2.00
N ALA A 96 -12.52 -22.74 1.26
CA ALA A 96 -12.14 -23.12 -0.10
C ALA A 96 -10.63 -22.90 -0.26
N ALA A 97 -9.92 -24.00 -0.38
CA ALA A 97 -8.50 -24.06 -0.69
C ALA A 97 -8.30 -23.98 -2.21
N VAL A 98 -7.21 -23.36 -2.65
CA VAL A 98 -6.53 -23.74 -3.89
C VAL A 98 -5.03 -23.77 -3.67
N ALA A 99 -4.42 -24.85 -4.15
CA ALA A 99 -3.00 -25.16 -4.09
C ALA A 99 -2.22 -24.48 -5.23
N GLY A 100 -0.91 -24.31 -5.05
CA GLY A 100 0.01 -23.90 -6.11
C GLY A 100 1.47 -24.09 -5.69
N ASP A 101 2.23 -24.76 -6.54
CA ASP A 101 3.48 -25.52 -6.33
C ASP A 101 4.78 -24.70 -6.05
N LYS A 102 5.80 -25.41 -5.53
CA LYS A 102 7.12 -24.95 -5.08
C LYS A 102 8.11 -24.62 -6.21
N GLY A 103 9.05 -23.71 -5.91
CA GLY A 103 10.38 -23.62 -6.54
C GLY A 103 11.45 -23.16 -5.53
N PRO A 104 12.74 -23.57 -5.61
CA PRO A 104 13.69 -23.44 -4.50
C PRO A 104 14.77 -22.32 -4.66
N GLY A 105 15.26 -21.83 -3.50
CA GLY A 105 16.59 -21.23 -3.27
C GLY A 105 16.70 -19.69 -3.39
N GLY A 106 17.23 -18.92 -2.43
CA GLY A 106 17.83 -19.23 -1.13
C GLY A 106 18.22 -17.96 -0.33
N ALA A 107 18.36 -18.16 0.99
CA ALA A 107 19.16 -17.44 2.00
C ALA A 107 18.91 -15.93 2.31
N ALA A 108 18.14 -15.69 3.38
CA ALA A 108 18.62 -14.91 4.52
C ALA A 108 17.95 -15.44 5.80
N ALA A 109 18.74 -16.06 6.67
CA ALA A 109 18.32 -16.58 7.97
C ALA A 109 18.54 -15.51 9.05
N ALA A 110 17.49 -15.19 9.80
CA ALA A 110 17.62 -14.67 11.16
C ALA A 110 16.39 -15.08 12.00
N ALA A 111 16.62 -16.08 12.85
CA ALA A 111 15.92 -16.42 14.10
C ALA A 111 14.39 -16.53 14.08
N ALA A 112 13.89 -17.68 13.61
CA ALA A 112 12.61 -18.23 14.05
C ALA A 112 12.79 -18.91 15.42
N THR A 113 12.53 -18.19 16.51
CA THR A 113 12.19 -18.84 17.78
C THR A 113 10.77 -19.38 17.69
N ALA A 114 10.66 -20.70 17.52
CA ALA A 114 9.40 -21.43 17.60
C ALA A 114 8.82 -21.32 19.01
N ASN A 115 7.79 -20.48 19.19
CA ASN A 115 6.87 -20.61 20.31
C ASN A 115 5.62 -21.32 19.81
N GLY A 116 5.23 -22.39 20.49
CA GLY A 116 3.98 -23.10 20.29
C GLY A 116 2.79 -22.19 20.59
N GLY A 117 2.38 -21.39 19.60
CA GLY A 117 1.11 -20.70 19.61
C GLY A 117 0.00 -21.74 19.50
N THR A 118 -0.92 -21.73 20.45
CA THR A 118 -2.15 -22.52 20.40
C THR A 118 -2.83 -22.34 19.04
N ASP A 119 -3.47 -23.39 18.51
CA ASP A 119 -4.13 -23.38 17.20
C ASP A 119 -5.04 -22.15 16.98
N GLY A 120 -5.68 -21.68 18.07
CA GLY A 120 -6.47 -20.45 18.09
C GLY A 120 -5.69 -19.17 17.80
N SER A 121 -4.44 -19.04 18.28
CA SER A 121 -3.59 -17.88 18.02
C SER A 121 -3.17 -17.79 16.55
N ARG A 122 -2.91 -18.93 15.90
CA ARG A 122 -2.49 -18.98 14.49
C ARG A 122 -3.64 -18.58 13.57
N ARG A 123 -4.85 -19.06 13.87
CA ARG A 123 -6.06 -18.71 13.11
C ARG A 123 -6.42 -17.22 13.23
N ALA A 124 -6.35 -16.65 14.44
CA ALA A 124 -6.59 -15.23 14.65
C ALA A 124 -5.55 -14.36 13.90
N GLN A 125 -4.28 -14.75 13.93
CA GLN A 125 -3.22 -14.06 13.18
C GLN A 125 -3.41 -14.15 11.66
N HIS A 126 -3.81 -15.33 11.15
CA HIS A 126 -4.13 -15.51 9.73
C HIS A 126 -5.30 -14.63 9.29
N TYR A 127 -6.35 -14.54 10.11
CA TYR A 127 -7.49 -13.68 9.83
C TYR A 127 -7.09 -12.19 9.81
N ARG A 128 -6.32 -11.73 10.80
CA ARG A 128 -5.77 -10.35 10.80
C ARG A 128 -4.94 -10.06 9.56
N ARG A 129 -4.08 -11.00 9.14
CA ARG A 129 -3.28 -10.84 7.92
C ARG A 129 -4.16 -10.78 6.68
N SER A 130 -5.21 -11.58 6.59
CA SER A 130 -6.15 -11.53 5.47
C SER A 130 -6.81 -10.16 5.34
N LEU A 131 -7.26 -9.58 6.47
CA LEU A 131 -7.84 -8.24 6.50
C LEU A 131 -6.81 -7.16 6.11
N GLN A 132 -5.56 -7.32 6.56
CA GLN A 132 -4.47 -6.42 6.18
C GLN A 132 -4.18 -6.49 4.69
N THR A 133 -4.10 -7.68 4.09
CA THR A 133 -3.91 -7.84 2.65
C THR A 133 -5.03 -7.18 1.84
N GLU A 134 -6.27 -7.27 2.33
CA GLU A 134 -7.41 -6.60 1.67
C GLU A 134 -7.28 -5.07 1.76
N LEU A 135 -6.90 -4.54 2.92
CA LEU A 135 -6.63 -3.12 3.11
C LEU A 135 -5.47 -2.65 2.21
N ASP A 136 -4.40 -3.45 2.11
CA ASP A 136 -3.23 -3.18 1.26
C ASP A 136 -3.63 -3.05 -0.21
N GLY A 137 -4.63 -3.82 -0.67
CA GLY A 137 -5.18 -3.72 -2.02
C GLY A 137 -5.78 -2.35 -2.36
N TYR A 138 -6.24 -1.59 -1.35
CA TYR A 138 -6.70 -0.22 -1.52
C TYR A 138 -5.58 0.80 -1.32
N VAL A 139 -4.81 0.66 -0.23
CA VAL A 139 -3.84 1.66 0.21
C VAL A 139 -2.59 1.67 -0.68
N ALA A 140 -2.16 0.52 -1.18
CA ALA A 140 -0.96 0.37 -2.00
C ALA A 140 -1.25 0.38 -3.52
N ALA A 141 -2.49 0.70 -3.93
CA ALA A 141 -2.88 0.68 -5.34
C ALA A 141 -2.08 1.67 -6.19
N GLU A 142 -1.85 2.88 -5.67
CA GLU A 142 -1.08 3.92 -6.37
C GLU A 142 -0.38 4.89 -5.40
N CYS A 143 0.66 5.56 -5.89
CA CYS A 143 1.38 6.56 -5.12
C CYS A 143 0.64 7.91 -5.14
N VAL A 144 0.33 8.47 -3.98
CA VAL A 144 -0.36 9.76 -3.85
C VAL A 144 0.43 10.98 -4.34
N LEU A 145 1.71 10.83 -4.73
CA LEU A 145 2.55 11.94 -5.22
C LEU A 145 2.86 11.86 -6.72
N CYS A 146 2.72 10.69 -7.34
CA CYS A 146 3.09 10.51 -8.75
C CYS A 146 2.25 9.45 -9.49
N GLY A 147 1.16 8.99 -8.87
CA GLY A 147 0.15 8.12 -9.50
C GLY A 147 -0.93 8.93 -10.22
N ASP A 148 -1.98 8.24 -10.64
CA ASP A 148 -3.11 8.82 -11.36
C ASP A 148 -3.84 9.85 -10.52
N MET A 149 -3.90 9.67 -9.20
CA MET A 149 -4.47 10.64 -8.26
C MET A 149 -3.87 12.06 -8.43
N MET A 150 -2.56 12.15 -8.65
CA MET A 150 -1.88 13.43 -8.89
C MET A 150 -1.99 13.90 -10.33
N VAL A 151 -2.04 12.97 -11.30
CA VAL A 151 -2.29 13.35 -12.70
C VAL A 151 -3.66 14.00 -12.84
N GLN A 152 -4.69 13.43 -12.20
CA GLN A 152 -6.07 13.95 -12.21
C GLN A 152 -6.24 15.28 -11.47
N SER A 153 -5.27 15.69 -10.64
CA SER A 153 -5.33 16.98 -9.94
C SER A 153 -4.78 18.13 -10.77
N VAL A 154 -4.00 17.85 -11.84
CA VAL A 154 -3.42 18.88 -12.72
C VAL A 154 -4.49 19.68 -13.45
N ASP A 155 -5.55 19.01 -13.91
CA ASP A 155 -6.65 19.66 -14.64
C ASP A 155 -7.64 20.38 -13.72
N LYS A 156 -7.48 20.26 -12.40
CA LYS A 156 -8.36 20.95 -11.44
C LYS A 156 -7.89 22.40 -11.29
N PRO A 157 -8.80 23.38 -11.38
CA PRO A 157 -8.42 24.78 -11.20
C PRO A 157 -7.85 24.97 -9.78
N LEU A 158 -6.76 25.74 -9.68
CA LEU A 158 -6.04 25.99 -8.42
C LEU A 158 -6.87 26.78 -7.39
N VAL A 159 -7.91 27.47 -7.86
CA VAL A 159 -8.87 28.26 -7.10
C VAL A 159 -10.26 27.99 -7.67
N THR A 160 -11.28 27.98 -6.83
CA THR A 160 -12.66 27.92 -7.34
C THR A 160 -13.00 29.23 -8.07
N VAL A 161 -14.06 29.21 -8.89
CA VAL A 161 -14.51 30.40 -9.61
C VAL A 161 -14.87 31.54 -8.64
N GLU A 162 -15.39 31.21 -7.45
CA GLU A 162 -15.67 32.21 -6.42
C GLU A 162 -14.38 32.81 -5.82
N GLU A 163 -13.41 31.97 -5.43
CA GLU A 163 -12.13 32.43 -4.89
C GLU A 163 -11.34 33.26 -5.91
N GLN A 164 -11.42 32.88 -7.18
CA GLN A 164 -10.79 33.62 -8.27
C GLN A 164 -11.41 35.02 -8.44
N ALA A 165 -12.73 35.18 -8.26
CA ALA A 165 -13.39 36.47 -8.28
C ALA A 165 -12.97 37.36 -7.09
N GLU A 166 -12.81 36.77 -5.90
CA GLU A 166 -12.34 37.49 -4.70
C GLU A 166 -10.89 37.92 -4.82
N GLN A 167 -10.01 37.07 -5.35
CA GLN A 167 -8.60 37.39 -5.58
C GLN A 167 -8.44 38.52 -6.61
N LEU A 168 -9.20 38.47 -7.70
CA LEU A 168 -9.25 39.57 -8.67
C LEU A 168 -9.68 40.88 -8.02
N HIS A 169 -10.62 40.83 -7.07
CA HIS A 169 -11.06 42.00 -6.32
C HIS A 169 -9.99 42.52 -5.36
N GLN A 170 -9.22 41.63 -4.73
CA GLN A 170 -8.12 41.99 -3.83
C GLN A 170 -6.89 42.55 -4.56
N TRP A 171 -6.57 42.06 -5.76
CA TRP A 171 -5.46 42.56 -6.58
C TRP A 171 -5.82 43.83 -7.39
N ALA A 172 -7.08 44.25 -7.38
CA ALA A 172 -7.56 45.47 -8.01
C ALA A 172 -7.45 46.73 -7.11
N LEU A 173 -6.94 46.57 -5.87
CA LEU A 173 -6.56 47.65 -4.95
C LEU A 173 -5.04 47.88 -4.98
#